data_AF-A0A060YAJ3-F1
#
_entry.id   AF-A0A060YAJ3-F1
#
_cell.length_a   1.000
_cell.length_b   1.000
_cell.length_c   1.000
_cell.angle_alpha   90.00
_cell.angle_beta   90.00
_cell.angle_gamma   90.00
#
_symmetry.space_group_name_H-M   'P 1'
#
loop_
_entity.id
_entity.type
_entity.pdbx_description
1 polymer ?
#
loop_
_entity_poly.entity_id
_entity_poly.type
_entity_poly.pdbx_seq_one_letter_code
_entity_poly.pdbx_strand_id
1 'polypeptide(L)'
;MGETQERERVLSHFSRRYLHCNPILIHTEDGVHTLTCALMLLNTDLHGHALYNSIKNEKLQWTIDEEEMRKSFSELGDTNQADSTSKHMKSMASGEKHLVTMAQPSGALLYKNGFLVRKVHADSDGKRTPRGKRGWKTFYGILKGLILYLQKGEYRPDKQLSDEDLKNAVSIHHSLAMRAADYSKRPNVFYLRTADWRVYLFQAP
;
A
#
# COMPACT_ATOMS: atom_id res chain seq x y z
N MET A 1 -31.14 -7.98 8.50
CA MET A 1 -30.07 -7.58 9.43
C MET A 1 -28.85 -7.30 8.59
N GLY A 2 -28.72 -6.07 8.11
CA GLY A 2 -27.97 -5.74 6.91
C GLY A 2 -26.85 -4.75 7.20
N GLU A 3 -25.72 -4.99 6.55
CA GLU A 3 -24.58 -4.10 6.24
C GLU A 3 -24.21 -2.97 7.22
N THR A 4 -25.12 -2.05 7.54
CA THR A 4 -24.93 -0.97 8.54
C THR A 4 -24.44 -1.50 9.88
N GLN A 5 -25.02 -2.59 10.38
CA GLN A 5 -24.64 -3.15 11.68
C GLN A 5 -23.22 -3.76 11.67
N GLU A 6 -22.79 -4.27 10.51
CA GLU A 6 -21.44 -4.82 10.34
C GLU A 6 -20.42 -3.69 10.18
N ARG A 7 -20.77 -2.61 9.47
CA ARG A 7 -19.95 -1.40 9.38
C ARG A 7 -19.68 -0.80 10.77
N GLU A 8 -20.72 -0.64 11.59
CA GLU A 8 -20.59 -0.14 12.97
C GLU A 8 -19.68 -1.02 13.83
N ARG A 9 -19.78 -2.35 13.68
CA ARG A 9 -18.89 -3.29 14.37
C ARG A 9 -17.42 -3.11 13.99
N VAL A 10 -17.14 -2.96 12.69
CA VAL A 10 -15.78 -2.74 12.19
C VAL A 10 -15.21 -1.41 12.72
N LEU A 11 -16.01 -0.33 12.68
CA LEU A 11 -15.60 0.99 13.16
C LEU A 11 -15.36 1.02 14.67
N SER A 12 -16.21 0.34 15.44
CA SER A 12 -16.02 0.18 16.88
C SER A 12 -14.72 -0.57 17.19
N HIS A 13 -14.46 -1.67 16.47
CA HIS A 13 -13.22 -2.43 16.63
C HIS A 13 -11.98 -1.61 16.28
N PHE A 14 -12.03 -0.86 15.17
CA PHE A 14 -10.97 0.06 14.77
C PHE A 14 -10.69 1.10 15.86
N SER A 15 -11.74 1.74 16.39
CA SER A 15 -11.62 2.82 17.37
C SER A 15 -10.93 2.36 18.66
N ARG A 16 -11.32 1.19 19.19
CA ARG A 16 -10.65 0.55 20.33
C ARG A 16 -9.20 0.26 20.06
N ARG A 17 -8.91 -0.35 18.90
CA ARG A 17 -7.56 -0.76 18.55
C ARG A 17 -6.65 0.45 18.36
N TYR A 18 -7.17 1.50 17.74
CA TYR A 18 -6.44 2.75 17.53
C TYR A 18 -6.10 3.42 18.87
N LEU A 19 -7.08 3.53 19.79
CA LEU A 19 -6.85 4.08 21.14
C LEU A 19 -5.77 3.29 21.90
N HIS A 20 -5.87 1.96 21.89
CA HIS A 20 -4.90 1.08 22.55
C HIS A 20 -3.49 1.24 22.00
N CYS A 21 -3.35 1.46 20.69
CA CYS A 21 -2.05 1.65 20.04
C CYS A 21 -1.52 3.09 20.14
N ASN A 22 -2.38 4.08 20.36
CA ASN A 22 -2.05 5.51 20.30
C ASN A 22 -2.65 6.30 21.49
N PRO A 23 -2.28 5.97 22.76
CA PRO A 23 -2.92 6.56 23.94
C PRO A 23 -2.65 8.07 24.14
N ILE A 24 -1.73 8.64 23.37
CA ILE A 24 -1.24 10.02 23.53
C ILE A 24 -2.06 11.03 22.70
N LEU A 25 -2.76 10.59 21.64
CA LEU A 25 -3.39 11.49 20.67
C LEU A 25 -4.86 11.80 20.97
N ILE A 26 -5.64 10.78 21.37
CA ILE A 26 -7.05 10.90 21.75
C ILE A 26 -7.27 9.96 22.93
N HIS A 27 -7.97 10.41 23.98
CA HIS A 27 -8.07 9.66 25.24
C HIS A 27 -9.37 8.84 25.39
N THR A 28 -10.27 8.88 24.41
CA THR A 28 -11.57 8.19 24.48
C THR A 28 -11.86 7.41 23.20
N GLU A 29 -12.51 6.25 23.34
CA GLU A 29 -12.95 5.42 22.21
C GLU A 29 -13.95 6.20 21.35
N ASP A 30 -14.90 6.90 21.98
CA ASP A 30 -15.93 7.71 21.32
C ASP A 30 -15.33 8.86 20.49
N GLY A 31 -14.26 9.48 20.99
CA GLY A 31 -13.55 10.55 20.28
C GLY A 31 -12.88 10.02 19.00
N VAL A 32 -12.22 8.86 19.09
CA VAL A 32 -11.64 8.20 17.92
C VAL A 32 -12.72 7.78 16.92
N HIS A 33 -13.82 7.22 17.42
CA HIS A 33 -14.93 6.77 16.59
C HIS A 33 -15.57 7.94 15.83
N THR A 34 -15.88 9.03 16.52
CA THR A 34 -16.48 10.24 15.92
C THR A 34 -15.56 10.85 14.86
N LEU A 35 -14.26 10.94 15.14
CA LEU A 35 -13.29 11.45 14.17
C LEU A 35 -13.20 10.53 12.93
N THR A 36 -13.22 9.22 13.13
CA THR A 36 -13.21 8.24 12.03
C THR A 36 -14.44 8.41 11.15
N CYS A 37 -15.63 8.55 11.75
CA CYS A 37 -16.87 8.82 11.04
C CYS A 37 -16.82 10.14 10.26
N ALA A 38 -16.33 11.22 10.88
CA ALA A 38 -16.17 12.52 10.21
C ALA A 38 -15.21 12.45 9.02
N LEU A 39 -14.09 11.73 9.15
CA LEU A 39 -13.13 11.55 8.05
C LEU A 39 -13.72 10.75 6.88
N MET A 40 -14.49 9.70 7.16
CA MET A 40 -15.16 8.93 6.10
C MET A 40 -16.21 9.77 5.37
N LEU A 41 -17.01 10.55 6.10
CA LEU A 41 -17.98 11.47 5.50
C LEU A 41 -17.28 12.51 4.62
N LEU A 42 -16.22 13.13 5.11
CA LEU A 42 -15.43 14.09 4.34
C LEU A 42 -14.85 13.47 3.06
N ASN A 43 -14.35 12.23 3.15
CA ASN A 43 -13.83 11.50 2.00
C ASN A 43 -14.95 11.20 0.98
N THR A 44 -16.16 10.86 1.44
CA THR A 44 -17.34 10.71 0.58
C THR A 44 -17.76 12.03 -0.06
N ASP A 45 -17.76 13.14 0.67
CA ASP A 45 -18.11 14.45 0.13
C ASP A 45 -17.11 14.91 -0.94
N LEU A 46 -15.81 14.69 -0.71
CA LEU A 46 -14.75 15.12 -1.62
C LEU A 46 -14.69 14.26 -2.90
N HIS A 47 -14.87 12.95 -2.78
CA HIS A 47 -14.66 12.01 -3.89
C HIS A 47 -15.94 11.37 -4.42
N GLY A 48 -17.08 11.56 -3.76
CA GLY A 48 -18.34 10.90 -4.11
C GLY A 48 -18.80 11.20 -5.54
N HIS A 49 -18.65 12.45 -6.00
CA HIS A 49 -19.01 12.82 -7.36
C HIS A 49 -18.07 12.21 -8.41
N ALA A 50 -16.76 12.14 -8.13
CA ALA A 50 -15.78 11.53 -9.01
C ALA A 50 -15.94 10.00 -9.09
N LEU A 51 -16.18 9.33 -7.96
CA LEU A 51 -16.45 7.90 -7.90
C LEU A 51 -17.77 7.54 -8.57
N TYR A 52 -18.84 8.32 -8.34
CA TYR A 52 -20.12 8.12 -9.02
C TYR A 52 -19.96 8.25 -10.54
N ASN A 53 -19.25 9.28 -11.02
CA ASN A 53 -19.01 9.47 -12.45
C ASN A 53 -18.11 8.38 -13.03
N SER A 54 -17.07 7.94 -12.31
CA SER A 54 -16.19 6.84 -12.74
C SER A 54 -16.95 5.51 -12.82
N ILE A 55 -17.79 5.18 -11.83
CA ILE A 55 -18.64 3.97 -11.85
C ILE A 55 -19.71 4.05 -12.96
N LYS A 56 -20.26 5.25 -13.20
CA LYS A 56 -21.27 5.47 -14.25
C LYS A 56 -20.67 5.39 -15.65
N ASN A 57 -19.46 5.91 -15.84
CA ASN A 57 -18.84 6.06 -17.16
C ASN A 57 -17.87 4.91 -17.51
N GLU A 58 -17.28 4.25 -16.51
CA GLU A 58 -16.44 3.05 -16.68
C GLU A 58 -17.11 1.87 -15.97
N LYS A 59 -17.81 1.02 -16.76
CA LYS A 59 -18.45 -0.20 -16.25
C LYS A 59 -17.36 -1.07 -15.62
N LEU A 60 -17.49 -1.33 -14.31
CA LEU A 60 -16.51 -2.11 -13.56
C LEU A 60 -16.31 -3.47 -14.24
N GLN A 61 -15.08 -3.74 -14.69
CA GLN A 61 -14.76 -4.87 -15.58
C GLN A 61 -15.14 -6.25 -15.00
N TRP A 62 -15.29 -6.35 -13.68
CA TRP A 62 -15.75 -7.54 -12.97
C TRP A 62 -17.26 -7.84 -13.09
N THR A 63 -18.05 -6.93 -13.67
CA THR A 63 -19.49 -7.12 -13.96
C THR A 63 -19.78 -7.53 -15.40
N ILE A 64 -18.76 -7.63 -16.25
CA ILE A 64 -18.93 -8.07 -17.63
C ILE A 64 -18.94 -9.60 -17.62
N ASP A 65 -20.08 -10.20 -17.94
CA ASP A 65 -20.18 -11.65 -18.14
C ASP A 65 -19.22 -12.08 -19.26
N GLU A 66 -18.59 -13.24 -19.13
CA GLU A 66 -17.65 -13.79 -20.13
C GLU A 66 -18.31 -13.92 -21.52
N GLU A 67 -19.64 -13.98 -21.57
CA GLU A 67 -20.44 -13.99 -22.80
C GLU A 67 -20.54 -12.61 -23.48
N GLU A 68 -20.57 -11.52 -22.70
CA GLU A 68 -20.60 -10.13 -23.19
C GLU A 68 -19.19 -9.69 -23.65
N MET A 69 -18.14 -10.21 -23.01
CA MET A 69 -16.74 -10.06 -23.47
C MET A 69 -16.49 -10.79 -24.80
N ARG A 70 -17.10 -11.95 -25.02
CA ARG A 70 -16.95 -12.68 -26.29
C ARG A 70 -17.66 -12.01 -27.47
N LYS A 71 -18.84 -11.42 -27.24
CA LYS A 71 -19.55 -10.64 -28.27
C LYS A 71 -18.76 -9.41 -28.74
N SER A 72 -18.15 -8.68 -27.81
CA SER A 72 -17.38 -7.48 -28.11
C SER A 72 -16.09 -7.76 -28.90
N PHE A 73 -15.50 -8.95 -28.76
CA PHE A 73 -14.37 -9.38 -29.62
C PHE A 73 -14.81 -9.92 -30.98
N SER A 74 -16.00 -10.52 -31.11
CA SER A 74 -16.51 -10.98 -32.41
C SER A 74 -16.96 -9.84 -33.34
N GLU A 75 -17.35 -8.69 -32.78
CA GLU A 75 -17.83 -7.54 -33.56
C GLU A 75 -16.70 -6.71 -34.21
N LEU A 76 -15.43 -6.98 -33.84
CA LEU A 76 -14.24 -6.36 -34.43
C LEU A 76 -13.58 -7.20 -35.54
N GLY A 77 -14.16 -8.36 -35.88
CA GLY A 77 -13.59 -9.30 -36.86
C GLY A 77 -13.95 -9.03 -38.32
N ASP A 78 -14.96 -8.19 -38.61
CA ASP A 78 -15.44 -7.91 -39.96
C ASP A 78 -15.29 -6.44 -40.33
N THR A 79 -14.05 -6.00 -40.59
CA THR A 79 -13.80 -4.85 -41.47
C THR A 79 -12.38 -4.91 -42.01
N ASN A 80 -12.22 -5.70 -43.08
CA ASN A 80 -11.08 -5.55 -43.98
C ASN A 80 -11.25 -4.26 -44.80
N GLN A 81 -10.47 -3.22 -44.50
CA GLN A 81 -9.90 -2.39 -45.55
C GLN A 81 -8.68 -1.60 -45.06
N ALA A 82 -7.67 -1.62 -45.93
CA ALA A 82 -6.34 -1.04 -45.81
C ALA A 82 -6.35 0.42 -45.34
N ASP A 83 -5.37 0.81 -44.50
CA ASP A 83 -4.32 1.66 -45.03
C ASP A 83 -3.03 1.66 -44.20
N SER A 84 -1.93 1.83 -44.91
CA SER A 84 -0.56 1.85 -44.40
C SER A 84 -0.24 3.18 -43.74
N THR A 85 0.28 3.18 -42.51
CA THR A 85 1.42 4.05 -42.16
C THR A 85 2.21 3.47 -40.99
N SER A 86 3.43 3.08 -41.30
CA SER A 86 4.48 2.69 -40.37
C SER A 86 4.89 3.84 -39.44
N LYS A 87 4.83 3.66 -38.12
CA LYS A 87 5.80 4.29 -37.20
C LYS A 87 6.25 3.32 -36.11
N HIS A 88 7.45 2.80 -36.33
CA HIS A 88 8.29 2.12 -35.37
C HIS A 88 8.95 3.16 -34.45
N MET A 89 8.71 3.11 -33.13
CA MET A 89 9.56 3.77 -32.11
C MET A 89 9.56 2.87 -30.87
N LYS A 90 10.51 1.91 -30.81
CA LYS A 90 11.74 1.97 -30.01
C LYS A 90 11.51 2.02 -28.49
N SER A 91 11.86 0.89 -27.88
CA SER A 91 12.25 0.70 -26.48
C SER A 91 13.08 1.87 -25.93
N MET A 92 12.70 2.34 -24.75
CA MET A 92 13.62 2.98 -23.81
C MET A 92 13.48 2.31 -22.44
N ALA A 93 14.43 1.43 -22.17
CA ALA A 93 14.84 1.07 -20.82
C ALA A 93 15.76 2.17 -20.28
N SER A 94 15.27 2.95 -19.32
CA SER A 94 16.03 3.64 -18.27
C SER A 94 14.98 4.28 -17.37
N GLY A 95 14.77 3.81 -16.14
CA GLY A 95 15.78 3.95 -15.11
C GLY A 95 15.71 5.32 -14.47
N GLU A 96 14.52 5.81 -14.12
CA GLU A 96 14.40 7.00 -13.25
C GLU A 96 13.44 6.73 -12.10
N LYS A 97 14.02 6.77 -10.91
CA LYS A 97 13.32 6.73 -9.64
C LYS A 97 12.45 7.97 -9.59
N HIS A 98 11.15 7.81 -9.79
CA HIS A 98 10.16 8.80 -9.35
C HIS A 98 10.00 8.70 -7.82
N LEU A 99 11.13 8.85 -7.12
CA LEU A 99 11.16 9.21 -5.73
C LEU A 99 10.89 10.70 -5.78
N VAL A 100 9.61 11.06 -5.68
CA VAL A 100 9.17 12.44 -5.48
C VAL A 100 10.11 13.02 -4.44
N THR A 101 10.88 14.03 -4.85
CA THR A 101 11.72 14.85 -3.98
C THR A 101 10.81 15.59 -3.02
N MET A 102 10.27 14.86 -2.06
CA MET A 102 9.70 15.43 -0.86
C MET A 102 10.92 15.86 -0.07
N ALA A 103 11.18 17.17 -0.07
CA ALA A 103 12.15 17.77 0.83
C ALA A 103 11.96 17.12 2.21
N GLN A 104 13.01 16.48 2.73
CA GLN A 104 13.02 15.95 4.09
C GLN A 104 12.55 17.08 4.99
N PRO A 105 11.33 17.03 5.57
CA PRO A 105 10.99 18.01 6.58
C PRO A 105 11.93 17.65 7.73
N SER A 106 12.88 18.53 8.01
CA SER A 106 13.83 18.41 9.13
C SER A 106 13.14 18.32 10.51
N GLY A 107 11.81 18.19 10.56
CA GLY A 107 10.98 17.94 11.74
C GLY A 107 9.92 16.85 11.57
N ALA A 108 10.05 15.91 10.62
CA ALA A 108 9.09 14.80 10.50
C ALA A 108 9.06 13.97 11.80
N LEU A 109 7.87 13.89 12.43
CA LEU A 109 7.66 13.25 13.72
C LEU A 109 8.13 11.78 13.70
N LEU A 110 8.97 11.42 14.68
CA LEU A 110 9.35 10.03 14.94
C LEU A 110 8.18 9.34 15.64
N TYR A 111 7.54 8.40 14.95
CA TYR A 111 6.42 7.64 15.51
C TYR A 111 6.87 6.41 16.28
N LYS A 112 7.81 5.66 15.73
CA LYS A 112 8.30 4.42 16.34
C LYS A 112 9.65 4.02 15.80
N ASN A 113 10.44 3.33 16.62
CA ASN A 113 11.66 2.65 16.19
C ASN A 113 11.79 1.28 16.85
N GLY A 114 12.69 0.45 16.33
CA GLY A 114 12.98 -0.88 16.88
C GLY A 114 13.41 -1.88 15.82
N PHE A 115 13.83 -3.06 16.26
CA PHE A 115 14.26 -4.11 15.34
C PHE A 115 13.09 -4.72 14.58
N LEU A 116 13.30 -4.95 13.28
CA LEU A 116 12.37 -5.66 12.40
C LEU A 116 13.14 -6.63 11.51
N VAL A 117 12.57 -7.79 11.24
CA VAL A 117 13.09 -8.70 10.21
C VAL A 117 12.20 -8.62 8.98
N ARG A 118 12.76 -8.22 7.84
CA ARG A 118 12.03 -8.06 6.58
C ARG A 118 12.36 -9.18 5.61
N LYS A 119 11.35 -9.66 4.92
CA LYS A 119 11.47 -10.49 3.71
C LYS A 119 10.66 -9.86 2.58
N VAL A 120 11.27 -9.73 1.41
CA VAL A 120 10.55 -9.28 0.20
C VAL A 120 9.77 -10.48 -0.36
N HIS A 121 8.46 -10.31 -0.53
CA HIS A 121 7.54 -11.33 -1.01
C HIS A 121 7.16 -11.11 -2.48
N ALA A 122 6.85 -9.86 -2.84
CA ALA A 122 6.55 -9.43 -4.21
C ALA A 122 7.23 -8.09 -4.53
N ASP A 123 7.65 -7.94 -5.78
CA ASP A 123 8.24 -6.73 -6.32
C ASP A 123 7.13 -5.75 -6.79
N SER A 124 7.49 -4.58 -7.32
CA SER A 124 6.52 -3.52 -7.64
C SER A 124 5.63 -3.81 -8.85
N ASP A 125 5.93 -4.88 -9.59
CA ASP A 125 5.08 -5.44 -10.63
C ASP A 125 4.03 -6.43 -10.06
N GLY A 126 3.95 -6.56 -8.74
CA GLY A 126 3.10 -7.52 -8.04
C GLY A 126 3.56 -8.98 -8.18
N LYS A 127 4.66 -9.25 -8.90
CA LYS A 127 5.17 -10.60 -9.10
C LYS A 127 5.98 -11.03 -7.90
N ARG A 128 5.94 -12.33 -7.61
CA ARG A 128 6.70 -12.89 -6.49
C ARG A 128 8.20 -12.79 -6.76
N THR A 129 8.94 -12.04 -5.94
CA THR A 129 10.40 -11.80 -6.04
C THR A 129 11.20 -13.10 -6.22
N PRO A 130 12.23 -13.28 -7.05
CA PRO A 130 12.89 -14.60 -7.22
C PRO A 130 13.41 -15.25 -5.92
N ARG A 131 13.37 -16.59 -5.77
CA ARG A 131 13.71 -17.31 -4.51
C ARG A 131 15.05 -16.89 -3.88
N GLY A 132 16.09 -16.67 -4.69
CA GLY A 132 17.41 -16.23 -4.22
C GLY A 132 17.46 -14.81 -3.64
N LYS A 133 16.43 -13.98 -3.90
CA LYS A 133 16.31 -12.61 -3.40
C LYS A 133 15.30 -12.47 -2.23
N ARG A 134 14.52 -13.52 -1.93
CA ARG A 134 13.46 -13.55 -0.87
C ARG A 134 13.99 -13.85 0.56
N GLY A 135 15.25 -13.52 0.86
CA GLY A 135 15.84 -13.79 2.17
C GLY A 135 15.24 -12.93 3.30
N TRP A 136 15.16 -13.48 4.51
CA TRP A 136 14.89 -12.68 5.72
C TRP A 136 16.14 -11.89 6.09
N LYS A 137 16.01 -10.59 6.29
CA LYS A 137 17.10 -9.69 6.68
C LYS A 137 16.68 -8.84 7.87
N THR A 138 17.55 -8.70 8.85
CA THR A 138 17.31 -7.87 10.05
C THR A 138 17.66 -6.42 9.77
N PHE A 139 16.82 -5.52 10.25
CA PHE A 139 16.98 -4.08 10.15
C PHE A 139 16.62 -3.43 11.47
N TYR A 140 17.22 -2.27 11.72
CA TYR A 140 16.66 -1.32 12.68
C TYR A 140 15.67 -0.42 11.94
N GLY A 141 14.38 -0.57 12.26
CA GLY A 141 13.29 0.19 11.67
C GLY A 141 13.10 1.53 12.38
N ILE A 142 12.92 2.59 11.59
CA ILE A 142 12.62 3.94 12.08
C ILE A 142 11.46 4.48 11.25
N LEU A 143 10.29 4.64 11.87
CA LEU A 143 9.12 5.22 11.25
C LEU A 143 9.07 6.71 11.56
N LYS A 144 9.41 7.53 10.55
CA LYS A 144 9.33 9.00 10.62
C LYS A 144 8.36 9.49 9.54
N GLY A 145 7.39 10.31 9.91
CA GLY A 145 6.32 10.67 8.99
C GLY A 145 5.61 9.42 8.45
N LEU A 146 5.57 9.29 7.13
CA LEU A 146 5.00 8.14 6.42
C LEU A 146 6.07 7.27 5.73
N ILE A 147 7.31 7.33 6.23
CA ILE A 147 8.43 6.57 5.67
C ILE A 147 9.01 5.67 6.77
N LEU A 148 9.05 4.37 6.48
CA LEU A 148 9.74 3.37 7.27
C LEU A 148 11.16 3.24 6.72
N TYR A 149 12.12 3.84 7.42
CA TYR A 149 13.54 3.67 7.14
C TYR A 149 14.02 2.34 7.75
N LEU A 150 14.78 1.57 6.98
CA LEU A 150 15.28 0.26 7.39
C LEU A 150 16.80 0.28 7.33
N GLN A 151 17.41 0.55 8.48
CA GLN A 151 18.86 0.65 8.60
C GLN A 151 19.49 -0.72 8.74
N LYS A 152 20.55 -0.95 7.97
CA LYS A 152 21.32 -2.21 8.00
C LYS A 152 22.60 -2.04 8.82
N GLY A 153 22.95 -3.06 9.60
CA GLY A 153 24.14 -3.06 10.48
C GLY A 153 23.83 -2.59 11.90
N GLU A 154 24.85 -2.18 12.65
CA GLU A 154 24.69 -1.68 14.01
C GLU A 154 23.90 -0.37 14.03
N TYR A 155 22.83 -0.34 14.84
CA TYR A 155 22.06 0.88 15.07
C TYR A 155 22.91 1.91 15.80
N ARG A 156 22.94 3.13 15.28
CA ARG A 156 23.54 4.29 15.92
C ARG A 156 22.56 5.46 15.81
N PRO A 157 22.04 6.00 16.94
CA PRO A 157 21.01 7.05 16.91
C PRO A 157 21.49 8.32 16.18
N ASP A 158 22.78 8.62 16.25
CA ASP A 158 23.39 9.80 15.62
C ASP A 158 23.86 9.56 14.17
N LYS A 159 23.70 8.33 13.65
CA LYS A 159 24.11 8.00 12.29
C LYS A 159 23.09 8.54 11.31
N GLN A 160 23.54 9.43 10.42
CA GLN A 160 22.75 9.86 9.28
C GLN A 160 22.42 8.68 8.37
N LEU A 161 21.23 8.72 7.75
CA LEU A 161 20.78 7.70 6.82
C LEU A 161 21.76 7.62 5.64
N SER A 162 22.34 6.45 5.41
CA SER A 162 23.19 6.21 4.24
C SER A 162 22.36 6.03 2.97
N ASP A 163 22.99 6.14 1.81
CA ASP A 163 22.34 5.84 0.52
C ASP A 163 21.77 4.41 0.44
N GLU A 164 22.38 3.44 1.14
CA GLU A 164 21.84 2.08 1.24
C GLU A 164 20.57 2.05 2.10
N ASP A 165 20.50 2.83 3.18
CA ASP A 165 19.31 2.94 4.03
C ASP A 165 18.15 3.62 3.30
N LEU A 166 18.45 4.66 2.50
CA LEU A 166 17.47 5.33 1.65
C LEU A 166 16.93 4.40 0.56
N LYS A 167 17.75 3.52 -0.02
CA LYS A 167 17.30 2.48 -0.97
C LYS A 167 16.42 1.42 -0.30
N ASN A 168 16.58 1.19 1.00
CA ASN A 168 15.77 0.25 1.76
C ASN A 168 14.51 0.88 2.37
N ALA A 169 14.37 2.21 2.30
CA ALA A 169 13.22 2.92 2.82
C ALA A 169 11.94 2.50 2.10
N VAL A 170 10.87 2.35 2.88
CA VAL A 170 9.56 1.96 2.39
C VAL A 170 8.58 3.10 2.71
N SER A 171 8.00 3.70 1.68
CA SER A 171 6.85 4.58 1.88
C SER A 171 5.66 3.74 2.32
N ILE A 172 5.08 4.10 3.46
CA ILE A 172 3.87 3.45 3.99
C ILE A 172 2.59 4.20 3.61
N HIS A 173 2.71 5.25 2.81
CA HIS A 173 1.57 5.99 2.27
C HIS A 173 0.67 5.04 1.46
N HIS A 174 -0.61 4.94 1.83
CA HIS A 174 -1.58 3.99 1.30
C HIS A 174 -1.15 2.51 1.38
N SER A 175 -0.32 2.16 2.36
CA SER A 175 0.02 0.77 2.62
C SER A 175 -1.04 0.07 3.47
N LEU A 176 -1.18 -1.24 3.26
CA LEU A 176 -2.04 -2.12 4.05
C LEU A 176 -1.16 -3.10 4.83
N ALA A 177 -1.25 -3.04 6.17
CA ALA A 177 -0.60 -3.98 7.06
C ALA A 177 -1.62 -5.02 7.57
N MET A 178 -1.29 -6.31 7.47
CA MET A 178 -2.18 -7.40 7.86
C MET A 178 -1.41 -8.52 8.54
N ARG A 179 -1.94 -9.10 9.61
CA ARG A 179 -1.36 -10.31 10.22
C ARG A 179 -1.24 -11.41 9.16
N ALA A 180 -0.08 -12.04 9.06
CA ALA A 180 0.14 -13.18 8.16
C ALA A 180 -0.33 -14.47 8.84
N ALA A 181 -1.65 -14.66 8.94
CA ALA A 181 -2.25 -15.81 9.62
C ALA A 181 -1.93 -17.15 8.93
N ASP A 182 -1.66 -17.11 7.63
CA ASP A 182 -1.21 -18.23 6.79
C ASP A 182 0.29 -18.53 6.91
N TYR A 183 1.05 -17.70 7.65
CA TYR A 183 2.50 -17.84 7.79
C TYR A 183 2.88 -18.42 9.16
N SER A 184 3.07 -19.73 9.23
CA SER A 184 3.37 -20.45 10.48
C SER A 184 4.86 -20.62 10.81
N LYS A 185 5.77 -20.26 9.89
CA LYS A 185 7.21 -20.54 10.05
C LYS A 185 7.91 -19.65 11.07
N ARG A 186 7.32 -18.48 11.38
CA ARG A 186 7.83 -17.52 12.36
C ARG A 186 6.65 -16.87 13.07
N PRO A 187 6.75 -16.59 14.38
CA PRO A 187 5.73 -15.85 15.10
C PRO A 187 5.76 -14.36 14.71
N ASN A 188 4.70 -13.63 15.08
CA ASN A 188 4.63 -12.16 14.98
C ASN A 188 4.89 -11.61 13.57
N VAL A 189 4.45 -12.34 12.55
CA VAL A 189 4.62 -11.96 11.14
C VAL A 189 3.39 -11.25 10.60
N PHE A 190 3.61 -10.18 9.84
CA PHE A 190 2.58 -9.44 9.12
C PHE A 190 3.02 -9.12 7.69
N TYR A 191 2.06 -9.09 6.77
CA TYR A 191 2.19 -8.54 5.43
C TYR A 191 2.14 -7.02 5.48
N LEU A 192 2.99 -6.37 4.70
CA LEU A 192 2.86 -4.96 4.35
C LEU A 192 2.77 -4.89 2.82
N ARG A 193 1.60 -4.53 2.30
CA ARG A 193 1.40 -4.23 0.88
C ARG A 193 1.46 -2.73 0.68
N THR A 194 2.37 -2.26 -0.15
CA THR A 194 2.54 -0.82 -0.45
C THR A 194 1.71 -0.39 -1.65
N ALA A 195 1.57 0.92 -1.86
CA ALA A 195 0.84 1.49 -2.99
C ALA A 195 1.43 1.12 -4.36
N ASP A 196 2.75 0.88 -4.41
CA ASP A 196 3.47 0.39 -5.59
C ASP A 196 3.42 -1.14 -5.72
N TRP A 197 2.42 -1.79 -5.11
CA TRP A 197 2.15 -3.24 -5.18
C TRP A 197 3.22 -4.18 -4.61
N ARG A 198 4.31 -3.66 -4.05
CA ARG A 198 5.29 -4.50 -3.35
C ARG A 198 4.63 -5.13 -2.13
N VAL A 199 5.05 -6.36 -1.85
CA VAL A 199 4.61 -7.07 -0.65
C VAL A 199 5.84 -7.44 0.16
N TYR A 200 5.85 -7.02 1.42
CA TYR A 200 6.85 -7.41 2.40
C TYR A 200 6.21 -8.29 3.46
N LEU A 201 6.98 -9.23 3.97
CA LEU A 201 6.72 -9.90 5.24
C LEU A 201 7.64 -9.29 6.28
N PHE A 202 7.07 -8.77 7.37
CA PHE A 202 7.81 -8.27 8.50
C PHE A 202 7.56 -9.15 9.72
N GLN A 203 8.62 -9.43 10.45
CA GLN A 203 8.56 -10.02 11.78
C GLN A 203 8.92 -8.91 12.79
N ALA A 204 8.01 -8.65 13.73
CA ALA A 204 8.29 -7.81 14.89
C ALA A 204 8.67 -8.70 16.10
N PRO A 205 9.54 -8.21 17.01
CA PRO A 205 9.83 -8.87 18.28
C PRO A 205 8.55 -9.09 19.10
#